data_AF-A0A8U8BUL3-F1
#
_entry.id   AF-A0A8U8BUL3-F1
#
_cell.length_a   1.000
_cell.length_b   1.000
_cell.length_c   1.000
_cell.angle_alpha   90.00
_cell.angle_beta   90.00
_cell.angle_gamma   90.00
#
_symmetry.space_group_name_H-M   'P 1'
#
loop_
_entity.id
_entity.type
_entity.pdbx_description
1 polymer ?
#
loop_
_entity_poly.entity_id
_entity_poly.type
_entity_poly.pdbx_seq_one_letter_code
_entity_poly.pdbx_strand_id
1 'polypeptide(L)'
;MAVGISSPWTAPLGYFLVNSTSGPFLAQLLRQAIHKLNSIGIVVLAVTSGASARGAETARALGIRIDPKRTRCTFQHPPGSAHSIAFFFDVPHALLLIRNALQCFHKVEWLGDTMWWQHVVELAALGEQKVLEPCRAGSKGSYHLKVNLGTLLFSEGVAEALEHLQKLGLASFQSCCGTAKFVRLMTSLCDVFYGRGPYGREPLLAGNYTKISNLFDEARSCFVNLTDSVGRYIIKSKRKLGFLSLLLNAESLKWLSSNHTCLKGTPSQHLHTHAFSLDPLEQFLRALQQACGSSGSPTCAVFQAAYHKLLASCSLAPGPPSSSANASPWDVSPSQRRALTLGSIRAQYHPAPGRILAPEYPYSAGLLLPSCALSNALTDLSLYTHSLTCTAGWVAEQLALDLQCEPCLASLFEADESRLRCRSVLYIKKLGGLSLPSASVHHITSISEQVLNQYGKVGGANNNTKVWHLCLEQKVFQELLGESPLFPTLTKHLFEGELSINNHYTVLVKEITRCYLNVRTHSAQHLSLKYPCGRHRLKRLKGRHLFPSLGSCQSH
;
A
#
# COMPACT_ATOMS: atom_id res chain seq x y z
N MET A 1 2.29 -24.12 6.13
CA MET A 1 3.01 -23.85 4.87
C MET A 1 4.49 -23.91 5.16
N ALA A 2 5.30 -24.44 4.23
CA ALA A 2 6.75 -24.37 4.28
C ALA A 2 7.24 -23.35 3.25
N VAL A 3 8.34 -22.67 3.58
CA VAL A 3 8.98 -21.63 2.77
C VAL A 3 10.46 -21.96 2.70
N GLY A 4 11.02 -21.99 1.49
CA GLY A 4 12.43 -22.21 1.27
C GLY A 4 13.26 -20.97 1.63
N ILE A 5 14.28 -21.15 2.46
CA ILE A 5 15.20 -20.08 2.87
C ILE A 5 16.41 -20.02 1.91
N SER A 6 16.97 -21.18 1.55
CA SER A 6 18.10 -21.26 0.60
C SER A 6 17.68 -21.23 -0.87
N SER A 7 16.40 -21.45 -1.16
CA SER A 7 15.84 -21.40 -2.52
C SER A 7 14.38 -20.90 -2.49
N PRO A 8 13.93 -20.14 -3.50
CA PRO A 8 12.61 -19.53 -3.49
C PRO A 8 11.53 -20.55 -3.86
N TRP A 9 10.95 -21.21 -2.86
CA TRP A 9 9.76 -22.04 -3.02
C TRP A 9 8.84 -21.90 -1.82
N THR A 10 7.55 -22.13 -2.04
CA THR A 10 6.54 -22.18 -0.98
C THR A 10 5.62 -23.36 -1.23
N ALA A 11 5.23 -24.07 -0.17
CA ALA A 11 4.33 -25.21 -0.29
C ALA A 11 3.34 -25.27 0.89
N PRO A 12 2.01 -25.30 0.64
CA PRO A 12 1.06 -25.62 1.69
C PRO A 12 1.24 -27.10 2.10
N LEU A 13 1.40 -27.34 3.40
CA LEU A 13 1.69 -28.68 3.93
C LEU A 13 0.43 -29.51 4.21
N GLY A 14 -0.71 -28.83 4.37
CA GLY A 14 -1.97 -29.43 4.78
C GLY A 14 -2.85 -28.43 5.53
N TYR A 15 -4.09 -28.85 5.78
CA TYR A 15 -5.08 -28.11 6.56
C TYR A 15 -5.84 -29.05 7.48
N PHE A 16 -6.45 -28.50 8.53
CA PHE A 16 -7.30 -29.22 9.46
C PHE A 16 -8.56 -28.39 9.70
N LEU A 17 -9.73 -29.02 9.55
CA LEU A 17 -11.01 -28.39 9.83
C LEU A 17 -11.41 -28.74 11.27
N VAL A 18 -11.42 -27.74 12.13
CA VAL A 18 -11.68 -27.91 13.57
C VAL A 18 -12.56 -26.78 14.09
N ASN A 19 -13.42 -27.07 15.07
CA ASN A 19 -14.30 -26.07 15.68
C ASN A 19 -13.53 -25.07 16.55
N SER A 20 -12.40 -25.49 17.13
CA SER A 20 -11.53 -24.62 17.93
C SER A 20 -10.08 -25.13 17.90
N THR A 21 -9.13 -24.24 18.22
CA THR A 21 -7.70 -24.56 18.30
C THR A 21 -7.13 -24.10 19.64
N SER A 22 -6.25 -24.92 20.21
CA SER A 22 -5.44 -24.57 21.39
C SER A 22 -3.96 -24.49 21.03
N GLY A 23 -3.17 -23.71 21.76
CA GLY A 23 -1.72 -23.64 21.52
C GLY A 23 -1.00 -25.00 21.59
N PRO A 24 -1.25 -25.86 22.60
CA PRO A 24 -0.68 -27.20 22.65
C PRO A 24 -1.03 -28.08 21.44
N PHE A 25 -2.28 -28.02 20.97
CA PHE A 25 -2.70 -28.74 19.77
C PHE A 25 -1.93 -28.26 18.52
N LEU A 26 -1.81 -26.95 18.33
CA LEU A 26 -1.01 -26.39 17.24
C LEU A 26 0.47 -26.76 17.34
N ALA A 27 1.03 -26.81 18.56
CA ALA A 27 2.41 -27.24 18.78
C ALA A 27 2.62 -28.71 18.40
N GLN A 28 1.64 -29.59 18.67
CA GLN A 28 1.70 -31.00 18.24
C GLN A 28 1.64 -31.12 16.71
N LEU A 29 0.75 -30.40 16.05
CA LEU A 29 0.68 -30.37 14.58
C LEU A 29 1.98 -29.85 13.96
N LEU A 30 2.59 -28.81 14.54
CA LEU A 30 3.88 -28.31 14.10
C LEU A 30 4.99 -29.36 14.26
N ARG A 31 5.05 -30.06 15.39
CA ARG A 31 6.01 -31.17 15.58
C ARG A 31 5.83 -32.26 14.53
N GLN A 32 4.59 -32.69 14.27
CA GLN A 32 4.31 -33.68 13.22
C GLN A 32 4.73 -33.19 11.82
N ALA A 33 4.47 -31.93 11.49
CA ALA A 33 4.89 -31.34 10.22
C ALA A 33 6.42 -31.29 10.11
N ILE A 34 7.13 -30.87 11.16
CA ILE A 34 8.60 -30.84 11.19
C ILE A 34 9.16 -32.26 11.04
N HIS A 35 8.60 -33.24 11.74
CA HIS A 35 9.02 -34.64 11.62
C HIS A 35 8.88 -35.16 10.18
N LYS A 36 7.74 -34.90 9.53
CA LYS A 36 7.51 -35.28 8.12
C LYS A 36 8.49 -34.57 7.17
N LEU A 37 8.75 -33.28 7.36
CA LEU A 37 9.74 -32.54 6.56
C LEU A 37 11.16 -33.11 6.73
N ASN A 38 11.56 -33.39 7.97
CA ASN A 38 12.86 -33.99 8.24
C ASN A 38 12.99 -35.38 7.59
N SER A 39 11.92 -36.19 7.55
CA SER A 39 11.94 -37.52 6.94
C SER A 39 12.20 -37.52 5.43
N ILE A 40 11.97 -36.39 4.75
CA ILE A 40 12.27 -36.19 3.32
C ILE A 40 13.51 -35.32 3.08
N GLY A 41 14.34 -35.11 4.12
CA GLY A 41 15.60 -34.38 4.04
C GLY A 41 15.49 -32.86 4.12
N ILE A 42 14.31 -32.30 4.39
CA ILE A 42 14.13 -30.85 4.57
C ILE A 42 14.42 -30.48 6.02
N VAL A 43 15.43 -29.63 6.24
CA VAL A 43 15.79 -29.13 7.57
C VAL A 43 14.99 -27.87 7.89
N VAL A 44 14.19 -27.93 8.96
CA VAL A 44 13.43 -26.76 9.44
C VAL A 44 14.33 -25.86 10.29
N LEU A 45 14.54 -24.62 9.88
CA LEU A 45 15.36 -23.64 10.61
C LEU A 45 14.56 -22.81 11.61
N ALA A 46 13.32 -22.45 11.24
CA ALA A 46 12.48 -21.58 12.03
C ALA A 46 10.99 -21.92 11.87
N VAL A 47 10.20 -21.52 12.87
CA VAL A 47 8.73 -21.53 12.85
C VAL A 47 8.23 -20.12 13.14
N THR A 48 7.32 -19.63 12.29
CA THR A 48 6.65 -18.33 12.50
C THR A 48 5.18 -18.54 12.89
N SER A 49 4.71 -17.76 13.87
CA SER A 49 3.31 -17.70 14.27
C SER A 49 2.82 -16.26 14.38
N GLY A 50 1.51 -16.02 14.27
CA GLY A 50 0.95 -14.68 14.46
C GLY A 50 1.12 -14.22 15.90
N ALA A 51 1.45 -12.94 16.12
CA ALA A 51 1.54 -12.35 17.45
C ALA A 51 0.15 -12.28 18.11
N SER A 52 -0.25 -13.36 18.77
CA SER A 52 -1.58 -13.55 19.35
C SER A 52 -1.51 -14.40 20.62
N ALA A 53 -2.59 -14.43 21.41
CA ALA A 53 -2.67 -15.30 22.59
C ALA A 53 -2.41 -16.77 22.24
N ARG A 54 -3.02 -17.26 21.15
CA ARG A 54 -2.80 -18.64 20.67
C ARG A 54 -1.38 -18.86 20.20
N GLY A 55 -0.78 -17.91 19.46
CA GLY A 55 0.62 -17.97 19.07
C GLY A 55 1.57 -18.05 20.26
N ALA A 56 1.30 -17.28 21.32
CA ALA A 56 2.07 -17.32 22.57
C ALA A 56 1.86 -18.61 23.38
N GLU A 57 0.67 -19.21 23.36
CA GLU A 57 0.43 -20.55 23.91
C GLU A 57 1.18 -21.62 23.13
N THR A 58 1.15 -21.58 21.79
CA THR A 58 1.92 -22.48 20.93
C THR A 58 3.41 -22.38 21.20
N ALA A 59 3.95 -21.15 21.29
CA ALA A 59 5.35 -20.91 21.63
C ALA A 59 5.71 -21.56 22.98
N ARG A 60 4.90 -21.32 24.03
CA ARG A 60 5.10 -21.92 25.35
C ARG A 60 5.05 -23.45 25.31
N ALA A 61 4.11 -24.03 24.56
CA ALA A 61 4.00 -25.48 24.38
C ALA A 61 5.18 -26.10 23.59
N LEU A 62 5.87 -25.32 22.76
CA LEU A 62 7.11 -25.72 22.12
C LEU A 62 8.34 -25.60 23.04
N GLY A 63 8.21 -24.91 24.19
CA GLY A 63 9.30 -24.68 25.15
C GLY A 63 9.95 -23.30 25.05
N ILE A 64 9.38 -22.39 24.24
CA ILE A 64 9.82 -21.01 24.10
C ILE A 64 9.46 -20.22 25.37
N ARG A 65 10.41 -19.43 25.87
CA ARG A 65 10.21 -18.53 27.01
C ARG A 65 10.23 -17.09 26.52
N ILE A 66 9.09 -16.44 26.63
CA ILE A 66 8.89 -15.04 26.23
C ILE A 66 9.05 -14.16 27.47
N ASP A 67 10.30 -13.91 27.86
CA ASP A 67 10.66 -13.11 29.04
C ASP A 67 11.82 -12.17 28.70
N PRO A 68 11.68 -10.84 28.86
CA PRO A 68 12.74 -9.88 28.57
C PRO A 68 14.08 -10.12 29.28
N LYS A 69 14.09 -10.80 30.44
CA LYS A 69 15.32 -11.09 31.20
C LYS A 69 15.95 -12.41 30.80
N ARG A 70 15.15 -13.41 30.44
CA ARG A 70 15.59 -14.78 30.15
C ARG A 70 14.83 -15.37 28.97
N THR A 71 14.98 -14.73 27.81
CA THR A 71 14.37 -15.19 26.55
C THR A 71 14.96 -16.54 26.16
N ARG A 72 14.09 -17.51 25.85
CA ARG A 72 14.48 -18.74 25.15
C ARG A 72 13.78 -18.75 23.81
N CYS A 73 14.52 -18.45 22.75
CA CYS A 73 14.03 -18.28 21.38
C CYS A 73 13.99 -19.56 20.55
N THR A 74 14.56 -20.67 21.05
CA THR A 74 14.67 -21.93 20.32
C THR A 74 14.11 -23.13 21.07
N PHE A 75 13.71 -24.14 20.31
CA PHE A 75 13.31 -25.46 20.79
C PHE A 75 13.94 -26.58 19.96
N GLN A 76 13.99 -27.78 20.51
CA GLN A 76 14.52 -28.96 19.83
C GLN A 76 13.38 -29.87 19.36
N HIS A 77 13.57 -30.50 18.21
CA HIS A 77 12.65 -31.52 17.71
C HIS A 77 13.37 -32.52 16.78
N PRO A 78 13.39 -33.83 17.11
CA PRO A 78 12.88 -34.44 18.35
C PRO A 78 13.64 -33.95 19.62
N PRO A 79 13.08 -34.11 20.83
CA PRO A 79 13.78 -33.73 22.06
C PRO A 79 15.17 -34.38 22.15
N GLY A 80 16.21 -33.60 22.47
CA GLY A 80 17.60 -34.09 22.49
C GLY A 80 18.32 -34.02 21.14
N SER A 81 17.69 -33.50 20.09
CA SER A 81 18.38 -33.25 18.81
C SER A 81 19.47 -32.19 18.95
N ALA A 82 20.61 -32.39 18.27
CA ALA A 82 21.64 -31.35 18.14
C ALA A 82 21.12 -30.10 17.41
N HIS A 83 20.18 -30.30 16.48
CA HIS A 83 19.54 -29.22 15.74
C HIS A 83 18.47 -28.52 16.58
N SER A 84 18.54 -27.19 16.66
CA SER A 84 17.55 -26.34 17.31
C SER A 84 16.82 -25.49 16.28
N ILE A 85 15.54 -25.25 16.52
CA ILE A 85 14.63 -24.53 15.64
C ILE A 85 14.27 -23.21 16.30
N ALA A 86 14.47 -22.10 15.59
CA ALA A 86 14.12 -20.77 16.06
C ALA A 86 12.60 -20.53 15.99
N PHE A 87 12.08 -19.70 16.89
CA PHE A 87 10.67 -19.30 16.87
C PHE A 87 10.55 -17.80 16.62
N PHE A 88 9.68 -17.42 15.68
CA PHE A 88 9.38 -16.04 15.36
C PHE A 88 7.89 -15.75 15.55
N PHE A 89 7.60 -14.53 15.96
CA PHE A 89 6.30 -13.93 15.76
C PHE A 89 6.29 -13.12 14.47
N ASP A 90 5.16 -13.11 13.81
CA ASP A 90 4.95 -12.28 12.65
C ASP A 90 5.06 -10.78 13.00
N VAL A 91 5.95 -10.07 12.31
CA VAL A 91 6.28 -8.68 12.58
C VAL A 91 5.11 -7.73 12.29
N PRO A 92 4.39 -7.83 11.15
CA PRO A 92 3.17 -7.05 10.93
C PRO A 92 2.16 -7.14 12.08
N HIS A 93 1.87 -8.35 12.58
CA HIS A 93 0.99 -8.54 13.74
C HIS A 93 1.55 -7.88 15.01
N ALA A 94 2.86 -8.00 15.27
CA ALA A 94 3.49 -7.39 16.43
C ALA A 94 3.38 -5.85 16.38
N LEU A 95 3.62 -5.24 15.22
CA LEU A 95 3.48 -3.80 15.00
C LEU A 95 2.05 -3.31 15.23
N LEU A 96 1.04 -4.09 14.81
CA LEU A 96 -0.36 -3.78 15.09
C LEU A 96 -0.66 -3.77 16.59
N LEU A 97 -0.13 -4.73 17.34
CA LEU A 97 -0.27 -4.75 18.79
C LEU A 97 0.40 -3.55 19.47
N ILE A 98 1.58 -3.14 18.99
CA ILE A 98 2.28 -1.94 19.48
C ILE A 98 1.45 -0.70 19.18
N ARG A 99 0.97 -0.52 17.94
CA ARG A 99 0.08 0.59 17.57
C ARG A 99 -1.16 0.65 18.47
N ASN A 100 -1.80 -0.49 18.73
CA ASN A 100 -2.96 -0.58 19.63
C ASN A 100 -2.59 -0.32 21.10
N ALA A 101 -1.35 -0.58 21.52
CA ALA A 101 -0.85 -0.23 22.84
C ALA A 101 -0.66 1.29 22.96
N LEU A 102 0.04 1.91 22.00
CA LEU A 102 0.27 3.35 21.97
C LEU A 102 -1.05 4.13 21.98
N GLN A 103 -2.01 3.72 21.16
CA GLN A 103 -3.36 4.27 21.16
C GLN A 103 -4.06 4.17 22.53
N CYS A 104 -3.89 3.05 23.24
CA CYS A 104 -4.54 2.85 24.53
C CYS A 104 -3.90 3.71 25.63
N PHE A 105 -2.57 3.78 25.65
CA PHE A 105 -1.84 4.48 26.70
C PHE A 105 -1.81 6.00 26.48
N HIS A 106 -1.98 6.48 25.24
CA HIS A 106 -1.92 7.88 24.80
C HIS A 106 -0.57 8.57 24.99
N LYS A 107 0.12 8.30 26.09
CA LYS A 107 1.44 8.80 26.45
C LYS A 107 2.29 7.63 26.95
N VAL A 108 3.50 7.51 26.41
CA VAL A 108 4.49 6.53 26.87
C VAL A 108 5.85 7.20 27.05
N GLU A 109 6.59 6.78 28.07
CA GLU A 109 7.85 7.39 28.47
C GLU A 109 8.96 6.33 28.59
N TRP A 110 10.17 6.65 28.14
CA TRP A 110 11.37 5.86 28.35
C TRP A 110 12.59 6.77 28.44
N LEU A 111 13.49 6.51 29.40
CA LEU A 111 14.80 7.17 29.51
C LEU A 111 14.78 8.72 29.39
N GLY A 112 13.69 9.36 29.86
CA GLY A 112 13.50 10.81 29.79
C GLY A 112 12.87 11.34 28.49
N ASP A 113 12.72 10.50 27.47
CA ASP A 113 11.95 10.82 26.26
C ASP A 113 10.47 10.45 26.44
N THR A 114 9.59 11.20 25.77
CA THR A 114 8.14 11.01 25.80
C THR A 114 7.57 10.90 24.39
N MET A 115 6.76 9.87 24.15
CA MET A 115 5.98 9.72 22.94
C MET A 115 4.49 9.94 23.24
N TRP A 116 3.85 10.79 22.43
CA TRP A 116 2.44 11.07 22.51
C TRP A 116 1.75 10.53 21.26
N TRP A 117 0.74 9.69 21.47
CA TRP A 117 -0.13 9.20 20.40
C TRP A 117 -0.83 10.36 19.67
N GLN A 118 -1.12 11.45 20.40
CA GLN A 118 -1.78 12.63 19.86
C GLN A 118 -1.01 13.24 18.67
N HIS A 119 0.32 13.29 18.71
CA HIS A 119 1.12 13.79 17.57
C HIS A 119 0.87 12.99 16.29
N VAL A 120 0.66 11.67 16.40
CA VAL A 120 0.35 10.80 15.26
C VAL A 120 -1.07 11.05 14.76
N VAL A 121 -2.04 11.23 15.67
CA VAL A 121 -3.42 11.55 15.31
C VAL A 121 -3.49 12.89 14.60
N GLU A 122 -2.81 13.92 15.11
CA GLU A 122 -2.76 15.25 14.52
C GLU A 122 -2.05 15.25 13.17
N LEU A 123 -0.97 14.48 13.02
CA LEU A 123 -0.33 14.27 11.71
C LEU A 123 -1.29 13.61 10.73
N ALA A 124 -2.00 12.54 11.14
CA ALA A 124 -2.95 11.84 10.27
C ALA A 124 -4.18 12.71 9.94
N ALA A 125 -4.58 13.59 10.85
CA ALA A 125 -5.69 14.52 10.70
C ALA A 125 -5.32 15.78 9.92
N LEU A 126 -4.02 16.07 9.77
CA LEU A 126 -3.51 17.24 9.08
C LEU A 126 -4.08 17.25 7.64
N GLY A 127 -5.04 18.14 7.44
CA GLY A 127 -5.66 18.39 6.16
C GLY A 127 -4.67 19.10 5.22
N GLU A 128 -5.20 19.63 4.12
CA GLU A 128 -4.39 20.52 3.30
C GLU A 128 -4.22 21.86 4.02
N GLN A 129 -2.98 22.17 4.41
CA GLN A 129 -2.67 23.42 5.10
C GLN A 129 -1.86 24.33 4.18
N LYS A 130 -2.41 25.51 3.89
CA LYS A 130 -1.71 26.55 3.13
C LYS A 130 -0.49 27.01 3.91
N VAL A 131 0.67 26.95 3.28
CA VAL A 131 1.92 27.45 3.87
C VAL A 131 2.05 28.92 3.53
N LEU A 132 2.03 29.77 4.56
CA LEU A 132 2.30 31.19 4.46
C LEU A 132 3.82 31.41 4.47
N GLU A 133 4.48 31.04 3.38
CA GLU A 133 5.89 31.36 3.15
C GLU A 133 6.03 32.25 1.92
N PRO A 134 7.04 33.14 1.86
CA PRO A 134 7.18 34.10 0.78
C PRO A 134 7.43 33.37 -0.54
N CYS A 135 6.42 33.36 -1.41
CA CYS A 135 6.61 32.96 -2.79
C CYS A 135 7.62 33.91 -3.44
N ARG A 136 8.57 33.37 -4.23
CA ARG A 136 9.41 34.18 -5.12
C ARG A 136 8.50 35.06 -5.97
N ALA A 137 8.86 36.34 -6.10
CA ALA A 137 8.10 37.31 -6.89
C ALA A 137 7.83 36.74 -8.30
N GLY A 138 6.55 36.50 -8.61
CA GLY A 138 6.10 36.02 -9.93
C GLY A 138 5.32 34.69 -9.95
N SER A 139 5.36 33.85 -8.91
CA SER A 139 4.56 32.61 -8.92
C SER A 139 3.12 32.87 -8.44
N LYS A 140 2.13 32.86 -9.36
CA LYS A 140 0.68 33.02 -9.05
C LYS A 140 0.05 31.83 -8.27
N GLY A 141 0.85 30.96 -7.66
CA GLY A 141 0.40 29.75 -6.97
C GLY A 141 0.58 29.82 -5.45
N SER A 142 -0.28 29.13 -4.72
CA SER A 142 -0.13 28.88 -3.28
C SER A 142 0.39 27.47 -3.03
N TYR A 143 1.25 27.29 -2.03
CA TYR A 143 1.72 25.97 -1.62
C TYR A 143 0.91 25.45 -0.43
N HIS A 144 0.59 24.16 -0.49
CA HIS A 144 -0.17 23.46 0.54
C HIS A 144 0.60 22.23 1.01
N LEU A 145 0.66 22.02 2.32
CA LEU A 145 1.14 20.78 2.91
C LEU A 145 0.04 19.74 2.83
N LYS A 146 0.36 18.54 2.35
CA LYS A 146 -0.55 17.40 2.31
C LYS A 146 0.14 16.15 2.83
N VAL A 147 -0.52 15.46 3.74
CA VAL A 147 -0.02 14.19 4.31
C VAL A 147 -0.35 13.03 3.39
N ASN A 148 0.62 12.17 3.15
CA ASN A 148 0.42 10.89 2.49
C ASN A 148 -0.28 9.90 3.45
N LEU A 149 -1.58 9.70 3.26
CA LEU A 149 -2.35 8.76 4.09
C LEU A 149 -2.00 7.29 3.83
N GLY A 150 -1.33 6.97 2.72
CA GLY A 150 -0.79 5.65 2.43
C GLY A 150 0.49 5.32 3.22
N THR A 151 1.12 6.31 3.86
CA THR A 151 2.33 6.10 4.66
C THR A 151 2.06 5.21 5.88
N LEU A 152 2.96 4.24 6.11
CA LEU A 152 2.98 3.40 7.31
C LEU A 152 3.44 4.21 8.53
N LEU A 153 2.78 4.02 9.68
CA LEU A 153 3.08 4.69 10.95
C LEU A 153 4.57 4.66 11.32
N PHE A 154 5.22 3.50 11.16
CA PHE A 154 6.62 3.30 11.52
C PHE A 154 7.54 3.45 10.29
N SER A 155 7.55 4.63 9.67
CA SER A 155 8.43 4.96 8.56
C SER A 155 9.31 6.19 8.86
N GLU A 156 10.44 6.28 8.16
CA GLU A 156 11.33 7.44 8.27
C GLU A 156 10.60 8.74 7.89
N GLY A 157 9.74 8.68 6.88
CA GLY A 157 8.96 9.83 6.46
C GLY A 157 8.03 10.39 7.55
N VAL A 158 7.50 9.54 8.45
CA VAL A 158 6.69 10.01 9.59
C VAL A 158 7.57 10.74 10.60
N ALA A 159 8.77 10.23 10.90
CA ALA A 159 9.70 10.89 11.80
C ALA A 159 10.17 12.25 11.24
N GLU A 160 10.57 12.28 9.97
CA GLU A 160 10.93 13.52 9.25
C GLU A 160 9.75 14.53 9.23
N ALA A 161 8.52 14.04 9.04
CA ALA A 161 7.33 14.88 8.99
C ALA A 161 7.09 15.58 10.32
N LEU A 162 7.18 14.84 11.43
CA LEU A 162 7.03 15.41 12.76
C LEU A 162 8.08 16.50 13.02
N GLU A 163 9.35 16.21 12.73
CA GLU A 163 10.45 17.18 12.90
C GLU A 163 10.30 18.41 12.00
N HIS A 164 9.82 18.22 10.77
CA HIS A 164 9.56 19.32 9.84
C HIS A 164 8.41 20.21 10.31
N LEU A 165 7.29 19.64 10.76
CA LEU A 165 6.14 20.38 11.28
C LEU A 165 6.49 21.11 12.59
N GLN A 166 7.39 20.55 13.40
CA GLN A 166 7.95 21.23 14.57
C GLN A 166 8.76 22.47 14.14
N LYS A 167 9.61 22.37 13.11
CA LYS A 167 10.39 23.49 12.58
C LYS A 167 9.52 24.60 12.00
N LEU A 168 8.38 24.23 11.39
CA LEU A 168 7.37 25.18 10.91
C LEU A 168 6.59 25.86 12.04
N GLY A 169 6.80 25.48 13.30
CA GLY A 169 6.22 26.14 14.47
C GLY A 169 4.74 25.83 14.70
N LEU A 170 4.20 24.75 14.12
CA LEU A 170 2.82 24.36 14.37
C LEU A 170 2.63 23.96 15.85
N ALA A 171 1.65 24.57 16.52
CA ALA A 171 1.41 24.38 17.96
C ALA A 171 1.28 22.90 18.38
N SER A 172 0.58 22.12 17.57
CA SER A 172 0.40 20.67 17.68
C SER A 172 1.70 19.84 17.76
N PHE A 173 2.81 20.35 17.22
CA PHE A 173 4.05 19.58 17.05
C PHE A 173 5.23 20.12 17.85
N GLN A 174 5.05 21.12 18.72
CA GLN A 174 6.18 21.75 19.43
C GLN A 174 6.99 20.78 20.32
N SER A 175 6.39 19.68 20.78
CA SER A 175 7.03 18.68 21.66
C SER A 175 7.11 17.27 21.05
N CYS A 176 7.15 17.15 19.71
CA CYS A 176 7.10 15.85 19.04
C CYS A 176 8.45 15.10 18.95
N CYS A 177 9.56 15.66 19.44
CA CYS A 177 10.89 15.07 19.31
C CYS A 177 10.97 13.62 19.84
N GLY A 178 10.42 13.34 21.02
CA GLY A 178 10.36 11.97 21.54
C GLY A 178 9.50 11.06 20.65
N THR A 179 8.40 11.55 20.08
CA THR A 179 7.59 10.76 19.15
C THR A 179 8.37 10.42 17.87
N ALA A 180 9.11 11.39 17.31
CA ALA A 180 9.96 11.16 16.14
C ALA A 180 11.07 10.13 16.43
N LYS A 181 11.74 10.23 17.59
CA LYS A 181 12.74 9.23 18.03
C LYS A 181 12.15 7.83 18.15
N PHE A 182 10.99 7.69 18.78
CA PHE A 182 10.32 6.38 18.91
C PHE A 182 9.96 5.80 17.55
N VAL A 183 9.39 6.61 16.65
CA VAL A 183 9.06 6.19 15.29
C VAL A 183 10.32 5.73 14.55
N ARG A 184 11.42 6.48 14.63
CA ARG A 184 12.69 6.14 13.96
C ARG A 184 13.34 4.85 14.50
N LEU A 185 13.27 4.60 15.81
CA LEU A 185 13.67 3.32 16.41
C LEU A 185 12.83 2.15 15.83
N MET A 186 11.51 2.33 15.79
CA MET A 186 10.62 1.31 15.22
C MET A 186 10.86 1.12 13.71
N THR A 187 11.13 2.18 12.95
CA THR A 187 11.51 2.10 11.54
C THR A 187 12.79 1.30 11.35
N SER A 188 13.83 1.57 12.15
CA SER A 188 15.09 0.83 12.09
C SER A 188 14.89 -0.67 12.37
N LEU A 189 14.01 -1.02 13.32
CA LEU A 189 13.66 -2.42 13.59
C LEU A 189 12.91 -3.06 12.40
N CYS A 190 11.93 -2.35 11.83
CA CYS A 190 11.21 -2.81 10.63
C CYS A 190 12.19 -3.06 9.49
N ASP A 191 13.12 -2.14 9.25
CA ASP A 191 14.13 -2.21 8.21
C ASP A 191 14.98 -3.49 8.31
N VAL A 192 15.39 -3.88 9.53
CA VAL A 192 16.08 -5.15 9.78
C VAL A 192 15.19 -6.37 9.49
N PHE A 193 13.95 -6.36 9.98
CA PHE A 193 13.06 -7.53 9.83
C PHE A 193 12.46 -7.71 8.43
N TYR A 194 12.29 -6.62 7.67
CA TYR A 194 11.79 -6.65 6.29
C TYR A 194 12.91 -6.59 5.24
N GLY A 195 14.15 -6.29 5.63
CA GLY A 195 15.26 -6.10 4.70
C GLY A 195 15.09 -4.83 3.84
N ARG A 196 14.49 -3.76 4.37
CA ARG A 196 14.39 -2.46 3.67
C ARG A 196 15.39 -1.50 4.29
N GLY A 197 16.15 -0.77 3.48
CA GLY A 197 17.10 0.24 3.95
C GLY A 197 18.26 0.39 2.97
N PRO A 198 19.15 1.39 3.13
CA PRO A 198 20.44 1.39 2.43
C PRO A 198 21.23 0.10 2.70
N TYR A 199 20.97 -0.54 3.85
CA TYR A 199 21.47 -1.85 4.25
C TYR A 199 20.59 -3.02 3.81
N GLY A 200 19.38 -2.78 3.28
CA GLY A 200 18.38 -3.79 2.93
C GLY A 200 18.61 -4.49 1.59
N ARG A 201 19.56 -4.01 0.78
CA ARG A 201 20.11 -4.80 -0.34
C ARG A 201 21.32 -5.62 0.07
N GLU A 202 21.87 -5.35 1.25
CA GLU A 202 22.97 -6.11 1.78
C GLU A 202 22.39 -7.17 2.73
N PRO A 203 22.56 -8.46 2.41
CA PRO A 203 22.45 -9.53 3.39
C PRO A 203 23.14 -9.14 4.69
N LEU A 204 22.77 -9.75 5.81
CA LEU A 204 23.47 -9.62 7.09
C LEU A 204 24.97 -9.94 6.92
N LEU A 205 25.76 -8.97 6.46
CA LEU A 205 27.21 -9.01 6.33
C LEU A 205 27.76 -8.92 7.74
N ALA A 206 28.87 -9.60 8.00
CA ALA A 206 29.52 -9.60 9.31
C ALA A 206 29.79 -8.19 9.86
N GLY A 207 30.00 -7.19 8.98
CA GLY A 207 30.15 -5.77 9.35
C GLY A 207 28.86 -5.06 9.79
N ASN A 208 27.68 -5.54 9.38
CA ASN A 208 26.38 -4.99 9.77
C ASN A 208 25.82 -5.62 11.06
N TYR A 209 26.31 -6.80 11.45
CA TYR A 209 25.80 -7.51 12.63
C TYR A 209 26.00 -6.74 13.94
N THR A 210 27.13 -6.05 14.12
CA THR A 210 27.39 -5.24 15.32
C THR A 210 26.39 -4.09 15.45
N LYS A 211 26.12 -3.38 14.34
CA LYS A 211 25.10 -2.32 14.28
C LYS A 211 23.70 -2.86 14.60
N ILE A 212 23.35 -4.01 14.03
CA ILE A 212 22.04 -4.65 14.25
C ILE A 212 21.91 -5.14 15.70
N SER A 213 22.98 -5.70 16.28
CA SER A 213 22.99 -6.09 17.69
C SER A 213 22.79 -4.89 18.59
N ASN A 214 23.50 -3.78 18.34
CA ASN A 214 23.35 -2.54 19.10
C ASN A 214 21.91 -2.00 19.01
N LEU A 215 21.30 -2.01 17.82
CA LEU A 215 19.89 -1.63 17.63
C LEU A 215 18.95 -2.53 18.45
N PHE A 216 19.20 -3.83 18.48
CA PHE A 216 18.41 -4.76 19.31
C PHE A 216 18.58 -4.50 20.81
N ASP A 217 19.78 -4.12 21.25
CA ASP A 217 20.04 -3.78 22.65
C ASP A 217 19.40 -2.43 23.02
N GLU A 218 19.40 -1.46 22.11
CA GLU A 218 18.65 -0.20 22.23
C GLU A 218 17.14 -0.46 22.33
N ALA A 219 16.59 -1.28 21.43
CA ALA A 219 15.18 -1.66 21.45
C ALA A 219 14.80 -2.38 22.75
N ARG A 220 15.67 -3.27 23.26
CA ARG A 220 15.49 -3.93 24.55
C ARG A 220 15.46 -2.93 25.70
N SER A 221 16.42 -2.00 25.72
CA SER A 221 16.49 -0.94 26.73
C SER A 221 15.25 -0.07 26.73
N CYS A 222 14.79 0.35 25.54
CA CYS A 222 13.57 1.12 25.35
C CYS A 222 12.33 0.34 25.84
N PHE A 223 12.09 -0.86 25.31
CA PHE A 223 10.84 -1.59 25.58
C PHE A 223 10.73 -2.08 27.04
N VAL A 224 11.84 -2.45 27.68
CA VAL A 224 11.83 -2.89 29.09
C VAL A 224 11.53 -1.73 30.03
N ASN A 225 12.02 -0.53 29.71
CA ASN A 225 11.85 0.67 30.53
C ASN A 225 10.64 1.53 30.13
N LEU A 226 9.86 1.10 29.13
CA LEU A 226 8.70 1.84 28.65
C LEU A 226 7.59 1.85 29.70
N THR A 227 7.14 3.04 30.08
CA THR A 227 6.11 3.28 31.12
C THR A 227 4.91 4.02 30.56
N ASP A 228 3.73 3.81 31.17
CA ASP A 228 2.54 4.62 30.92
C ASP A 228 2.61 5.97 31.66
N SER A 229 1.61 6.83 31.46
CA SER A 229 1.52 8.15 32.15
C SER A 229 1.49 8.08 33.68
N VAL A 230 1.28 6.89 34.26
CA VAL A 230 1.23 6.65 35.72
C VAL A 230 2.55 6.02 36.21
N GLY A 231 3.54 5.82 35.31
CA GLY A 231 4.82 5.20 35.64
C GLY A 231 4.79 3.67 35.69
N ARG A 232 3.73 3.01 35.21
CA ARG A 232 3.64 1.55 35.17
C ARG A 232 4.30 1.00 33.92
N TYR A 233 5.17 0.01 34.08
CA TYR A 233 5.85 -0.64 32.96
C TYR A 233 4.86 -1.33 32.00
N ILE A 234 4.94 -0.99 30.72
CA ILE A 234 4.07 -1.54 29.67
C ILE A 234 4.30 -3.05 29.48
N ILE A 235 5.54 -3.52 29.68
CA ILE A 235 5.88 -4.95 29.64
C ILE A 235 5.20 -5.78 30.74
N LYS A 236 4.68 -5.15 31.80
CA LYS A 236 3.88 -5.81 32.85
C LYS A 236 2.38 -5.75 32.57
N SER A 237 1.96 -4.97 31.56
CA SER A 237 0.56 -4.79 31.20
C SER A 237 -0.03 -5.96 30.38
N LYS A 238 -1.35 -5.92 30.16
CA LYS A 238 -2.05 -6.84 29.24
C LYS A 238 -1.66 -6.63 27.77
N ARG A 239 -1.06 -5.49 27.40
CA ARG A 239 -0.70 -5.11 26.02
C ARG A 239 0.78 -5.30 25.69
N LYS A 240 1.49 -6.12 26.47
CA LYS A 240 2.93 -6.37 26.35
C LYS A 240 3.35 -7.19 25.11
N LEU A 241 2.45 -7.98 24.53
CA LEU A 241 2.83 -9.03 23.57
C LEU A 241 3.53 -8.47 22.33
N GLY A 242 3.10 -7.34 21.77
CA GLY A 242 3.76 -6.75 20.59
C GLY A 242 5.24 -6.42 20.83
N PHE A 243 5.55 -5.80 21.96
CA PHE A 243 6.93 -5.48 22.37
C PHE A 243 7.74 -6.75 22.62
N LEU A 244 7.18 -7.71 23.37
CA LEU A 244 7.84 -8.98 23.65
C LEU A 244 8.10 -9.81 22.38
N SER A 245 7.21 -9.74 21.40
CA SER A 245 7.36 -10.40 20.11
C SER A 245 8.59 -9.89 19.34
N LEU A 246 8.80 -8.57 19.30
CA LEU A 246 9.98 -8.00 18.63
C LEU A 246 11.28 -8.36 19.38
N LEU A 247 11.28 -8.38 20.71
CA LEU A 247 12.43 -8.82 21.49
C LEU A 247 12.74 -10.30 21.27
N LEU A 248 11.72 -11.16 21.22
CA LEU A 248 11.90 -12.56 20.90
C LEU A 248 12.51 -12.73 19.50
N ASN A 249 11.97 -12.04 18.50
CA ASN A 249 12.46 -12.09 17.13
C ASN A 249 13.91 -11.61 17.02
N ALA A 250 14.29 -10.58 17.77
CA ALA A 250 15.67 -10.10 17.83
C ALA A 250 16.62 -11.18 18.35
N GLU A 251 16.26 -11.85 19.46
CA GLU A 251 17.04 -12.97 20.01
C GLU A 251 17.08 -14.18 19.06
N SER A 252 15.96 -14.47 18.38
CA SER A 252 15.90 -15.52 17.35
C SER A 252 16.82 -15.21 16.18
N LEU A 253 16.84 -13.96 15.70
CA LEU A 253 17.71 -13.55 14.59
C LEU A 253 19.18 -13.57 15.01
N LYS A 254 19.52 -13.04 16.20
CA LYS A 254 20.88 -13.13 16.77
C LYS A 254 21.35 -14.58 16.81
N TRP A 255 20.50 -15.48 17.32
CA TRP A 255 20.79 -16.91 17.40
C TRP A 255 21.01 -17.54 16.02
N LEU A 256 20.13 -17.26 15.05
CA LEU A 256 20.27 -17.77 13.69
C LEU A 256 21.58 -17.30 13.05
N SER A 257 21.92 -16.00 13.16
CA SER A 257 23.16 -15.47 12.59
C SER A 257 24.41 -16.14 13.17
N SER A 258 24.44 -16.41 14.48
CA SER A 258 25.58 -17.06 15.14
C SER A 258 25.70 -18.56 14.85
N ASN A 259 24.58 -19.26 14.62
CA ASN A 259 24.59 -20.71 14.40
C ASN A 259 24.58 -21.13 12.92
N HIS A 260 24.01 -20.31 12.02
CA HIS A 260 23.96 -20.61 10.58
C HIS A 260 25.25 -20.28 9.82
N THR A 261 26.07 -19.37 10.33
CA THR A 261 27.42 -19.11 9.80
C THR A 261 28.39 -20.28 10.01
N CYS A 262 27.97 -21.34 10.72
CA CYS A 262 28.78 -22.53 11.03
C CYS A 262 28.52 -23.74 10.11
N LEU A 263 27.71 -23.64 9.04
CA LEU A 263 27.77 -24.61 7.94
C LEU A 263 29.01 -24.33 7.07
N LYS A 264 30.17 -24.72 7.61
CA LYS A 264 31.49 -24.66 6.98
C LYS A 264 31.43 -25.31 5.58
N GLY A 265 31.40 -24.50 4.52
CA GLY A 265 31.67 -24.99 3.16
C GLY A 265 30.84 -24.42 2.02
N THR A 266 29.82 -23.58 2.27
CA THR A 266 29.11 -22.88 1.18
C THR A 266 29.27 -21.36 1.29
N PRO A 267 29.42 -20.64 0.16
CA PRO A 267 29.54 -19.19 0.17
C PRO A 267 28.35 -18.61 0.92
N SER A 268 28.65 -17.84 1.97
CA SER A 268 27.77 -17.18 2.93
C SER A 268 26.30 -17.12 2.46
N GLN A 269 25.48 -18.10 2.83
CA GLN A 269 24.07 -18.10 2.47
C GLN A 269 23.39 -16.91 3.14
N HIS A 270 22.95 -15.97 2.32
CA HIS A 270 22.33 -14.72 2.73
C HIS A 270 20.97 -15.02 3.37
N LEU A 271 20.83 -14.82 4.69
CA LEU A 271 19.54 -14.99 5.37
C LEU A 271 18.64 -13.82 5.03
N HIS A 272 17.63 -14.08 4.19
CA HIS A 272 16.58 -13.13 3.91
C HIS A 272 15.57 -13.09 5.05
N THR A 273 15.55 -12.00 5.83
CA THR A 273 14.69 -11.86 7.02
C THR A 273 13.19 -11.91 6.71
N HIS A 274 12.79 -11.56 5.48
CA HIS A 274 11.41 -11.69 5.02
C HIS A 274 10.91 -13.14 5.02
N ALA A 275 11.80 -14.13 4.92
CA ALA A 275 11.42 -15.55 4.94
C ALA A 275 10.81 -15.99 6.29
N PHE A 276 10.99 -15.17 7.34
CA PHE A 276 10.43 -15.41 8.67
C PHE A 276 9.07 -14.72 8.90
N SER A 277 8.44 -14.14 7.86
CA SER A 277 7.09 -13.55 7.96
C SER A 277 5.98 -14.55 7.61
N LEU A 278 4.73 -14.22 7.94
CA LEU A 278 3.55 -14.94 7.49
C LEU A 278 3.02 -14.50 6.11
N ASP A 279 3.71 -13.57 5.42
CA ASP A 279 3.23 -13.02 4.15
C ASP A 279 2.90 -14.12 3.10
N PRO A 280 3.73 -15.17 2.90
CA PRO A 280 3.39 -16.24 1.96
C PRO A 280 2.10 -16.98 2.32
N LEU A 281 1.86 -17.20 3.61
CA LEU A 281 0.63 -17.83 4.09
C LEU A 281 -0.58 -16.92 3.86
N GLU A 282 -0.45 -15.62 4.13
CA GLU A 282 -1.53 -14.66 3.88
C GLU A 282 -1.88 -14.54 2.40
N GLN A 283 -0.88 -14.55 1.52
CA GLN A 283 -1.09 -14.54 0.07
C GLN A 283 -1.86 -15.78 -0.38
N PHE A 284 -1.48 -16.96 0.13
CA PHE A 284 -2.19 -18.20 -0.14
C PHE A 284 -3.63 -18.18 0.39
N LEU A 285 -3.85 -17.65 1.59
CA LEU A 285 -5.20 -17.49 2.15
C LEU A 285 -6.07 -16.53 1.32
N ARG A 286 -5.50 -15.48 0.72
CA ARG A 286 -6.24 -14.61 -0.21
C ARG A 286 -6.58 -15.31 -1.51
N ALA A 287 -5.64 -16.04 -2.10
CA ALA A 287 -5.92 -16.86 -3.28
C ALA A 287 -7.04 -17.86 -3.00
N LEU A 288 -7.05 -18.47 -1.81
CA LEU A 288 -8.12 -19.34 -1.35
C LEU A 288 -9.46 -18.60 -1.25
N GLN A 289 -9.49 -17.43 -0.62
CA GLN A 289 -10.71 -16.61 -0.52
C GLN A 289 -11.23 -16.22 -1.90
N GLN A 290 -10.37 -15.81 -2.83
CA GLN A 290 -10.75 -15.49 -4.20
C GLN A 290 -11.31 -16.71 -4.94
N ALA A 291 -10.69 -17.88 -4.76
CA ALA A 291 -11.16 -19.14 -5.34
C ALA A 291 -12.49 -19.62 -4.75
N CYS A 292 -12.80 -19.28 -3.50
CA CYS A 292 -14.09 -19.58 -2.86
C CYS A 292 -15.25 -18.73 -3.40
N GLY A 293 -14.97 -17.61 -4.08
CA GLY A 293 -15.99 -16.68 -4.60
C GLY A 293 -16.42 -15.60 -3.60
N SER A 294 -17.33 -14.73 -4.04
CA SER A 294 -17.78 -13.56 -3.28
C SER A 294 -18.94 -13.82 -2.30
N SER A 295 -19.35 -15.07 -2.10
CA SER A 295 -20.39 -15.42 -1.12
C SER A 295 -19.80 -15.44 0.30
N GLY A 296 -20.53 -14.89 1.26
CA GLY A 296 -20.10 -14.80 2.66
C GLY A 296 -19.78 -16.17 3.26
N SER A 297 -18.70 -16.23 4.05
CA SER A 297 -18.16 -17.38 4.80
C SER A 297 -18.17 -18.74 4.04
N PRO A 298 -17.04 -19.19 3.48
CA PRO A 298 -17.00 -20.43 2.72
C PRO A 298 -17.33 -21.65 3.60
N THR A 299 -18.12 -22.58 3.08
CA THR A 299 -18.34 -23.88 3.75
C THR A 299 -17.07 -24.72 3.69
N CYS A 300 -16.99 -25.74 4.54
CA CYS A 300 -15.87 -26.69 4.53
C CYS A 300 -15.66 -27.34 3.15
N ALA A 301 -16.74 -27.69 2.46
CA ALA A 301 -16.69 -28.27 1.11
C ALA A 301 -16.16 -27.28 0.07
N VAL A 302 -16.60 -26.01 0.13
CA VAL A 302 -16.10 -24.95 -0.75
C VAL A 302 -14.61 -24.70 -0.50
N PHE A 303 -14.19 -24.65 0.77
CA PHE A 303 -12.78 -24.51 1.13
C PHE A 303 -11.94 -25.67 0.58
N GLN A 304 -12.39 -26.92 0.74
CA GLN A 304 -11.68 -28.09 0.24
C GLN A 304 -11.55 -28.07 -1.29
N ALA A 305 -12.63 -27.76 -2.01
CA ALA A 305 -12.62 -27.65 -3.46
C ALA A 305 -11.65 -26.54 -3.94
N ALA A 306 -11.68 -25.37 -3.29
CA ALA A 306 -10.77 -24.27 -3.58
C ALA A 306 -9.31 -24.63 -3.30
N TYR A 307 -9.04 -25.32 -2.19
CA TYR A 307 -7.70 -25.80 -1.84
C TYR A 307 -7.16 -26.80 -2.86
N HIS A 308 -7.97 -27.77 -3.27
CA HIS A 308 -7.59 -28.75 -4.31
C HIS A 308 -7.33 -28.08 -5.66
N LYS A 309 -8.16 -27.11 -6.03
CA LYS A 309 -7.99 -26.31 -7.26
C LYS A 309 -6.66 -25.55 -7.25
N LEU A 310 -6.32 -24.91 -6.12
CA LEU A 310 -5.06 -24.19 -5.99
C LEU A 310 -3.86 -25.15 -6.02
N LEU A 311 -3.93 -26.28 -5.31
CA LEU A 311 -2.88 -27.30 -5.37
C LEU A 311 -2.63 -27.81 -6.79
N ALA A 312 -3.68 -28.05 -7.56
CA ALA A 312 -3.56 -28.49 -8.95
C ALA A 312 -2.90 -27.43 -9.86
N SER A 313 -2.98 -26.16 -9.48
CA SER A 313 -2.29 -25.04 -10.17
C SER A 313 -0.90 -24.73 -9.64
N CYS A 314 -0.48 -25.35 -8.52
CA CYS A 314 0.85 -25.14 -7.93
C CYS A 314 1.90 -26.03 -8.62
N SER A 315 2.73 -25.46 -9.47
CA SER A 315 3.93 -26.13 -10.00
C SER A 315 5.02 -26.22 -8.93
N LEU A 316 5.45 -27.43 -8.57
CA LEU A 316 6.61 -27.67 -7.67
C LEU A 316 7.97 -27.59 -8.40
N ALA A 317 7.98 -27.33 -9.70
CA ALA A 317 9.22 -27.19 -10.47
C ALA A 317 9.91 -25.84 -10.18
N PRO A 318 11.26 -25.78 -10.17
CA PRO A 318 11.97 -24.50 -10.27
C PRO A 318 11.74 -23.94 -11.67
N GLY A 319 10.60 -23.27 -11.85
CA GLY A 319 10.25 -22.60 -13.10
C GLY A 319 11.02 -21.28 -13.24
N PRO A 320 11.23 -20.79 -14.47
CA PRO A 320 11.52 -19.38 -14.66
C PRO A 320 10.37 -18.58 -14.02
N PRO A 321 10.64 -17.39 -13.44
CA PRO A 321 9.73 -16.71 -12.54
C PRO A 321 8.39 -16.45 -13.23
N SER A 322 7.41 -17.31 -12.91
CA SER A 322 6.05 -17.18 -13.41
C SER A 322 5.36 -16.01 -12.70
N SER A 323 4.59 -15.26 -13.48
CA SER A 323 3.99 -13.94 -13.19
C SER A 323 3.02 -13.86 -12.01
N SER A 324 2.91 -14.89 -11.17
CA SER A 324 2.01 -14.94 -10.00
C SER A 324 2.72 -15.14 -8.66
N ALA A 325 4.02 -15.45 -8.65
CA ALA A 325 4.77 -15.76 -7.43
C ALA A 325 5.69 -14.63 -6.93
N ASN A 326 5.91 -13.58 -7.74
CA ASN A 326 6.81 -12.48 -7.41
C ASN A 326 6.06 -11.14 -7.43
N ALA A 327 4.97 -11.10 -6.67
CA ALA A 327 4.47 -9.81 -6.22
C ALA A 327 5.46 -9.30 -5.17
N SER A 328 5.88 -8.05 -5.29
CA SER A 328 6.82 -7.43 -4.36
C SER A 328 6.37 -7.66 -2.90
N PRO A 329 7.28 -7.64 -1.92
CA PRO A 329 6.94 -7.52 -0.50
C PRO A 329 6.07 -6.29 -0.18
N TRP A 330 5.81 -5.42 -1.18
CA TRP A 330 5.01 -4.20 -1.12
C TRP A 330 3.59 -4.38 -1.69
N ASP A 331 3.28 -5.48 -2.38
CA ASP A 331 1.97 -5.67 -3.01
C ASP A 331 1.04 -6.71 -2.36
N VAL A 332 1.50 -7.54 -1.42
CA VAL A 332 0.65 -8.64 -0.92
C VAL A 332 0.76 -8.93 0.59
N SER A 333 0.51 -7.92 1.44
CA SER A 333 -0.26 -8.12 2.69
C SER A 333 -1.21 -6.97 3.10
N PRO A 334 -2.16 -6.55 2.24
CA PRO A 334 -2.84 -5.26 2.37
C PRO A 334 -3.75 -5.09 3.59
N SER A 335 -4.29 -6.13 4.25
CA SER A 335 -5.20 -5.89 5.38
C SER A 335 -4.48 -5.36 6.61
N GLN A 336 -3.38 -6.00 7.01
CA GLN A 336 -2.65 -5.66 8.23
C GLN A 336 -1.81 -4.41 8.05
N ARG A 337 -1.14 -4.27 6.90
CA ARG A 337 -0.37 -3.06 6.57
C ARG A 337 -1.27 -1.84 6.42
N ARG A 338 -2.47 -1.97 5.82
CA ARG A 338 -3.45 -0.85 5.79
C ARG A 338 -3.84 -0.38 7.18
N ALA A 339 -3.98 -1.28 8.16
CA ALA A 339 -4.31 -0.88 9.53
C ALA A 339 -3.18 -0.10 10.25
N LEU A 340 -1.96 -0.16 9.71
CA LEU A 340 -0.80 0.61 10.16
C LEU A 340 -0.63 1.94 9.40
N THR A 341 -1.47 2.26 8.40
CA THR A 341 -1.32 3.53 7.67
C THR A 341 -1.89 4.72 8.43
N LEU A 342 -1.37 5.92 8.14
CA LEU A 342 -1.94 7.17 8.64
C LEU A 342 -3.41 7.34 8.22
N GLY A 343 -3.79 6.85 7.03
CA GLY A 343 -5.18 6.84 6.57
C GLY A 343 -6.11 6.00 7.45
N SER A 344 -5.65 4.83 7.92
CA SER A 344 -6.45 4.02 8.85
C SER A 344 -6.58 4.69 10.22
N ILE A 345 -5.52 5.38 10.69
CA ILE A 345 -5.58 6.16 11.93
C ILE A 345 -6.57 7.31 11.76
N ARG A 346 -6.46 8.09 10.69
CA ARG A 346 -7.39 9.19 10.37
C ARG A 346 -8.84 8.72 10.37
N ALA A 347 -9.14 7.59 9.72
CA ALA A 347 -10.50 7.06 9.63
C ALA A 347 -11.11 6.71 11.01
N GLN A 348 -10.29 6.41 12.04
CA GLN A 348 -10.78 6.11 13.39
C GLN A 348 -11.16 7.35 14.19
N TYR A 349 -10.45 8.48 14.00
CA TYR A 349 -10.64 9.71 14.77
C TYR A 349 -11.48 10.76 14.03
N HIS A 350 -11.39 10.76 12.71
CA HIS A 350 -12.15 11.59 11.80
C HIS A 350 -12.78 10.69 10.73
N PRO A 351 -13.84 9.94 11.07
CA PRO A 351 -14.62 9.24 10.06
C PRO A 351 -15.10 10.30 9.06
N ALA A 352 -14.56 10.25 7.84
CA ALA A 352 -14.95 11.18 6.80
C ALA A 352 -16.48 11.11 6.64
N PRO A 353 -17.18 12.24 6.41
CA PRO A 353 -18.47 12.18 5.75
C PRO A 353 -18.27 11.31 4.51
N GLY A 354 -19.08 10.24 4.38
CA GLY A 354 -18.87 9.20 3.37
C GLY A 354 -18.47 9.82 2.04
N ARG A 355 -17.33 9.36 1.50
CA ARG A 355 -16.71 9.78 0.22
C ARG A 355 -17.35 11.06 -0.30
N ILE A 356 -16.87 12.24 0.15
CA ILE A 356 -17.42 13.55 -0.25
C ILE A 356 -17.76 13.47 -1.74
N LEU A 357 -19.06 13.40 -2.03
CA LEU A 357 -19.58 13.63 -3.37
C LEU A 357 -18.99 14.96 -3.77
N ALA A 358 -18.25 14.94 -4.88
CA ALA A 358 -17.48 16.06 -5.37
C ALA A 358 -18.23 17.39 -5.12
N PRO A 359 -17.57 18.46 -4.63
CA PRO A 359 -18.18 19.77 -4.66
C PRO A 359 -18.74 19.99 -6.06
N GLU A 360 -19.98 20.47 -6.13
CA GLU A 360 -20.70 20.69 -7.37
C GLU A 360 -19.78 21.24 -8.45
N TYR A 361 -19.63 20.44 -9.51
CA TYR A 361 -18.74 20.65 -10.66
C TYR A 361 -18.58 22.13 -11.07
N PRO A 362 -17.40 22.75 -10.90
CA PRO A 362 -17.02 23.88 -11.73
C PRO A 362 -16.51 23.42 -13.11
N TYR A 363 -16.27 22.11 -13.32
CA TYR A 363 -15.75 21.57 -14.60
C TYR A 363 -16.74 21.60 -15.77
N SER A 364 -17.93 22.18 -15.57
CA SER A 364 -18.92 22.44 -16.61
C SER A 364 -18.43 23.46 -17.67
N ALA A 365 -17.37 24.23 -17.39
CA ALA A 365 -16.83 25.23 -18.31
C ALA A 365 -15.89 24.68 -19.41
N GLY A 366 -15.84 23.36 -19.60
CA GLY A 366 -15.05 22.74 -20.68
C GLY A 366 -15.40 21.29 -21.01
N LEU A 367 -16.54 20.79 -20.55
CA LEU A 367 -17.01 19.42 -20.82
C LEU A 367 -17.65 19.36 -22.20
N LEU A 368 -16.81 19.33 -23.24
CA LEU A 368 -17.30 19.08 -24.58
C LEU A 368 -17.48 17.59 -24.81
N LEU A 369 -18.74 17.27 -25.11
CA LEU A 369 -19.19 15.97 -25.55
C LEU A 369 -18.44 15.61 -26.86
N PRO A 370 -17.85 14.42 -27.00
CA PRO A 370 -17.24 13.97 -28.27
C PRO A 370 -18.22 13.86 -29.45
N SER A 371 -19.49 14.24 -29.26
CA SER A 371 -20.60 14.00 -30.19
C SER A 371 -20.96 15.19 -31.09
N CYS A 372 -20.20 16.29 -31.11
CA CYS A 372 -20.43 17.35 -32.09
C CYS A 372 -19.11 17.78 -32.74
N ALA A 373 -18.96 17.52 -34.05
CA ALA A 373 -17.80 17.95 -34.85
C ALA A 373 -17.61 19.48 -34.85
N LEU A 374 -18.66 20.26 -34.54
CA LEU A 374 -18.59 21.71 -34.37
C LEU A 374 -17.89 22.15 -33.07
N SER A 375 -17.81 21.30 -32.06
CA SER A 375 -17.33 21.69 -30.73
C SER A 375 -15.83 21.85 -30.65
N ASN A 376 -15.07 21.06 -31.42
CA ASN A 376 -13.61 21.11 -31.45
C ASN A 376 -13.08 22.29 -32.28
N ALA A 377 -13.92 22.87 -33.15
CA ALA A 377 -13.56 24.03 -33.98
C ALA A 377 -13.79 25.37 -33.27
N LEU A 378 -14.52 25.38 -32.14
CA LEU A 378 -14.92 26.59 -31.40
C LEU A 378 -14.29 26.68 -30.00
N THR A 379 -13.43 25.75 -29.63
CA THR A 379 -12.69 25.83 -28.37
C THR A 379 -11.50 26.76 -28.49
N ASP A 380 -11.46 27.76 -27.62
CA ASP A 380 -10.20 28.38 -27.23
C ASP A 380 -9.24 27.28 -26.74
N LEU A 381 -8.14 27.10 -27.46
CA LEU A 381 -7.11 26.10 -27.17
C LEU A 381 -6.60 26.23 -25.73
N SER A 382 -6.64 27.45 -25.16
CA SER A 382 -6.27 27.72 -23.78
C SER A 382 -7.22 27.06 -22.77
N LEU A 383 -8.53 27.04 -23.05
CA LEU A 383 -9.55 26.44 -22.18
C LEU A 383 -9.50 24.91 -22.22
N TYR A 384 -9.25 24.33 -23.41
CA TYR A 384 -9.04 22.89 -23.55
C TYR A 384 -7.81 22.43 -22.76
N THR A 385 -6.70 23.16 -22.92
CA THR A 385 -5.45 22.88 -22.20
C THR A 385 -5.67 23.00 -20.69
N HIS A 386 -6.37 24.05 -20.24
CA HIS A 386 -6.69 24.25 -18.83
C HIS A 386 -7.54 23.09 -18.27
N SER A 387 -8.59 22.67 -18.98
CA SER A 387 -9.47 21.56 -18.57
C SER A 387 -8.70 20.24 -18.42
N LEU A 388 -7.80 19.94 -19.36
CA LEU A 388 -6.94 18.75 -19.29
C LEU A 388 -5.99 18.81 -18.08
N THR A 389 -5.33 19.95 -17.86
CA THR A 389 -4.44 20.14 -16.70
C THR A 389 -5.20 19.98 -15.38
N CYS A 390 -6.42 20.49 -15.28
CA CYS A 390 -7.25 20.34 -14.09
C CYS A 390 -7.62 18.87 -13.84
N THR A 391 -8.03 18.16 -14.89
CA THR A 391 -8.39 16.74 -14.81
C THR A 391 -7.17 15.89 -14.42
N ALA A 392 -6.00 16.21 -14.97
CA ALA A 392 -4.73 15.57 -14.60
C ALA A 392 -4.36 15.83 -13.13
N GLY A 393 -4.56 17.06 -12.63
CA GLY A 393 -4.40 17.40 -11.22
C GLY A 393 -5.33 16.60 -10.31
N TRP A 394 -6.58 16.40 -10.73
CA TRP A 394 -7.55 15.58 -9.99
C TRP A 394 -7.17 14.09 -9.98
N VAL A 395 -6.69 13.55 -11.11
CA VAL A 395 -6.18 12.16 -11.19
C VAL A 395 -4.99 11.98 -10.24
N ALA A 396 -4.06 12.93 -10.21
CA ALA A 396 -2.96 12.92 -9.24
C ALA A 396 -3.47 12.91 -7.79
N GLU A 397 -4.49 13.72 -7.47
CA GLU A 397 -5.09 13.72 -6.13
C GLU A 397 -5.77 12.40 -5.75
N GLN A 398 -6.47 11.73 -6.68
CA GLN A 398 -7.07 10.44 -6.39
C GLN A 398 -6.03 9.36 -6.13
N LEU A 399 -5.01 9.27 -6.99
CA LEU A 399 -3.96 8.26 -6.84
C LEU A 399 -3.13 8.46 -5.57
N ALA A 400 -2.95 9.71 -5.14
CA ALA A 400 -2.24 10.03 -3.91
C ALA A 400 -2.93 9.50 -2.64
N LEU A 401 -4.20 9.10 -2.70
CA LEU A 401 -4.90 8.47 -1.56
C LEU A 401 -4.51 7.01 -1.36
N ASP A 402 -4.14 6.32 -2.44
CA ASP A 402 -3.93 4.87 -2.46
C ASP A 402 -2.44 4.48 -2.55
N LEU A 403 -1.58 5.36 -3.09
CA LEU A 403 -0.15 5.10 -3.26
C LEU A 403 0.60 5.11 -1.92
N GLN A 404 1.25 3.99 -1.60
CA GLN A 404 2.11 3.87 -0.41
C GLN A 404 3.56 4.27 -0.69
N CYS A 405 3.98 4.23 -1.96
CA CYS A 405 5.35 4.56 -2.34
C CYS A 405 5.55 6.08 -2.37
N GLU A 406 6.31 6.60 -1.41
CA GLU A 406 6.54 8.03 -1.22
C GLU A 406 7.18 8.71 -2.44
N PRO A 407 8.26 8.16 -3.07
CA PRO A 407 8.80 8.74 -4.29
C PRO A 407 7.81 8.78 -5.46
N CYS A 408 7.04 7.71 -5.68
CA CYS A 408 6.01 7.65 -6.75
C CYS A 408 4.88 8.64 -6.51
N LEU A 409 4.47 8.83 -5.25
CA LEU A 409 3.43 9.79 -4.90
C LEU A 409 3.95 11.22 -5.11
N ALA A 410 5.18 11.51 -4.70
CA ALA A 410 5.81 12.80 -4.92
C ALA A 410 6.05 13.12 -6.41
N SER A 411 6.10 12.11 -7.29
CA SER A 411 6.24 12.32 -8.73
C SER A 411 4.91 12.58 -9.45
N LEU A 412 3.77 12.47 -8.77
CA LEU A 412 2.47 12.83 -9.34
C LEU A 412 2.26 14.34 -9.46
N PHE A 413 2.94 15.14 -8.65
CA PHE A 413 2.77 16.59 -8.58
C PHE A 413 3.99 17.33 -9.13
N GLU A 414 3.79 18.60 -9.52
CA GLU A 414 4.86 19.48 -9.97
C GLU A 414 5.98 19.57 -8.92
N ALA A 415 7.24 19.41 -9.35
CA ALA A 415 8.38 19.48 -8.45
C ALA A 415 8.77 20.91 -8.13
N ASP A 416 9.05 21.19 -6.86
CA ASP A 416 9.78 22.38 -6.44
C ASP A 416 11.14 21.95 -5.89
N GLU A 417 12.20 22.19 -6.66
CA GLU A 417 13.59 21.86 -6.31
C GLU A 417 14.10 22.64 -5.07
N SER A 418 13.42 23.73 -4.69
CA SER A 418 13.83 24.56 -3.55
C SER A 418 13.29 24.09 -2.20
N ARG A 419 12.40 23.08 -2.18
CA ARG A 419 11.70 22.65 -0.97
C ARG A 419 12.04 21.21 -0.59
N LEU A 420 12.20 20.99 0.71
CA LEU A 420 12.33 19.65 1.27
C LEU A 420 11.05 18.85 0.99
N ARG A 421 11.18 17.83 0.15
CA ARG A 421 10.18 16.77 0.04
C ARG A 421 10.33 15.88 1.26
N CYS A 422 9.61 16.20 2.34
CA CYS A 422 9.44 15.24 3.41
C CYS A 422 8.64 14.06 2.86
N ARG A 423 9.12 12.83 3.05
CA ARG A 423 8.58 11.69 2.30
C ARG A 423 7.09 11.42 2.59
N SER A 424 6.65 11.69 3.81
CA SER A 424 5.24 11.53 4.22
C SER A 424 4.42 12.82 4.19
N VAL A 425 5.05 13.99 3.98
CA VAL A 425 4.38 15.29 3.87
C VAL A 425 4.85 16.04 2.64
N LEU A 426 3.93 16.21 1.68
CA LEU A 426 4.22 16.85 0.42
C LEU A 426 3.86 18.32 0.41
N TYR A 427 4.68 19.10 -0.29
CA TYR A 427 4.30 20.42 -0.77
C TYR A 427 3.63 20.30 -2.13
N ILE A 428 2.34 20.65 -2.20
CA ILE A 428 1.57 20.67 -3.42
C ILE A 428 1.31 22.11 -3.82
N LYS A 429 1.78 22.47 -5.01
CA LYS A 429 1.51 23.76 -5.61
C LYS A 429 0.08 23.76 -6.15
N LYS A 430 -0.69 24.78 -5.77
CA LYS A 430 -2.07 24.98 -6.22
C LYS A 430 -2.24 26.29 -6.95
N LEU A 431 -2.98 26.23 -8.07
CA LEU A 431 -3.43 27.40 -8.83
C LEU A 431 -4.96 27.45 -8.75
N GLY A 432 -5.53 28.52 -8.16
CA GLY A 432 -6.99 28.65 -8.03
C GLY A 432 -7.67 27.52 -7.22
N GLY A 433 -6.93 26.86 -6.31
CA GLY A 433 -7.43 25.72 -5.52
C GLY A 433 -7.17 24.33 -6.12
N LEU A 434 -6.66 24.27 -7.35
CA LEU A 434 -6.39 23.03 -8.08
C LEU A 434 -4.93 22.61 -7.95
N SER A 435 -4.69 21.34 -7.64
CA SER A 435 -3.35 20.75 -7.59
C SER A 435 -2.70 20.69 -8.96
N LEU A 436 -1.46 21.16 -9.06
CA LEU A 436 -0.70 21.12 -10.31
C LEU A 436 -0.05 19.72 -10.49
N PRO A 437 -0.41 18.98 -11.56
CA PRO A 437 0.17 17.68 -11.83
C PRO A 437 1.62 17.81 -12.31
N SER A 438 2.39 16.73 -12.22
CA SER A 438 3.71 16.67 -12.85
C SER A 438 3.58 16.65 -14.38
N ALA A 439 4.66 17.03 -15.07
CA ALA A 439 4.72 16.99 -16.53
C ALA A 439 4.42 15.58 -17.08
N SER A 440 4.87 14.53 -16.39
CA SER A 440 4.61 13.15 -16.78
C SER A 440 3.15 12.74 -16.61
N VAL A 441 2.50 13.13 -15.51
CA VAL A 441 1.05 12.89 -15.34
C VAL A 441 0.26 13.63 -16.42
N HIS A 442 0.57 14.90 -16.65
CA HIS A 442 -0.09 15.70 -17.70
C HIS A 442 0.05 15.05 -19.08
N HIS A 443 1.26 14.59 -19.43
CA HIS A 443 1.53 13.91 -20.70
C HIS A 443 0.73 12.60 -20.83
N ILE A 444 0.75 11.71 -19.81
CA ILE A 444 -0.03 10.46 -19.83
C ILE A 444 -1.52 10.74 -20.01
N THR A 445 -2.06 11.74 -19.32
CA THR A 445 -3.48 12.11 -19.45
C THR A 445 -3.80 12.71 -20.82
N SER A 446 -2.88 13.47 -21.42
CA SER A 446 -3.03 14.01 -22.78
C SER A 446 -3.11 12.89 -23.80
N ILE A 447 -2.20 11.92 -23.75
CA ILE A 447 -2.23 10.73 -24.62
C ILE A 447 -3.51 9.92 -24.39
N SER A 448 -3.90 9.75 -23.13
CA SER A 448 -5.16 9.06 -22.79
C SER A 448 -6.39 9.76 -23.40
N GLU A 449 -6.45 11.09 -23.38
CA GLU A 449 -7.53 11.86 -24.01
C GLU A 449 -7.50 11.75 -25.55
N GLN A 450 -6.31 11.75 -26.16
CA GLN A 450 -6.16 11.56 -27.60
C GLN A 450 -6.67 10.18 -28.04
N VAL A 451 -6.25 9.11 -27.35
CA VAL A 451 -6.71 7.74 -27.61
C VAL A 451 -8.22 7.62 -27.39
N LEU A 452 -8.76 8.24 -26.34
CA LEU A 452 -10.20 8.28 -26.09
C LEU A 452 -10.96 8.98 -27.22
N ASN A 453 -10.44 10.10 -27.73
CA ASN A 453 -11.07 10.85 -28.82
C ASN A 453 -11.03 10.10 -30.16
N GLN A 454 -9.94 9.40 -30.45
CA GLN A 454 -9.76 8.63 -31.68
C GLN A 454 -10.57 7.33 -31.68
N TYR A 455 -10.58 6.60 -30.56
CA TYR A 455 -11.14 5.25 -30.50
C TYR A 455 -12.42 5.12 -29.67
N GLY A 456 -12.82 6.18 -28.96
CA GLY A 456 -14.01 6.18 -28.10
C GLY A 456 -15.33 6.05 -28.87
N LYS A 457 -15.34 6.35 -30.17
CA LYS A 457 -16.54 6.28 -31.03
C LYS A 457 -16.83 4.89 -31.60
N VAL A 458 -15.92 3.92 -31.45
CA VAL A 458 -16.05 2.57 -32.04
C VAL A 458 -16.91 1.63 -31.17
N GLY A 459 -17.22 2.03 -29.93
CA GLY A 459 -18.10 1.29 -29.02
C GLY A 459 -19.58 1.50 -29.29
N GLY A 460 -20.04 1.18 -30.51
CA GLY A 460 -21.46 0.97 -30.77
C GLY A 460 -21.99 -0.11 -29.82
N ALA A 461 -23.20 0.12 -29.30
CA ALA A 461 -23.91 -0.71 -28.32
C ALA A 461 -23.56 -2.21 -28.41
N ASN A 462 -23.23 -2.80 -27.25
CA ASN A 462 -23.12 -4.24 -26.99
C ASN A 462 -21.72 -4.88 -26.97
N ASN A 463 -20.73 -4.29 -26.28
CA ASN A 463 -19.49 -4.99 -25.92
C ASN A 463 -19.14 -4.82 -24.44
N ASN A 464 -18.70 -5.93 -23.82
CA ASN A 464 -18.34 -6.08 -22.41
C ASN A 464 -17.43 -4.93 -21.94
N THR A 465 -17.94 -4.05 -21.06
CA THR A 465 -17.33 -2.76 -20.67
C THR A 465 -15.87 -2.92 -20.23
N LYS A 466 -15.53 -4.07 -19.63
CA LYS A 466 -14.18 -4.41 -19.20
C LYS A 466 -13.20 -4.62 -20.36
N VAL A 467 -13.62 -5.29 -21.44
CA VAL A 467 -12.77 -5.57 -22.61
C VAL A 467 -12.48 -4.28 -23.38
N TRP A 468 -13.47 -3.40 -23.48
CA TRP A 468 -13.30 -2.09 -24.10
C TRP A 468 -12.32 -1.20 -23.33
N HIS A 469 -12.42 -1.16 -21.99
CA HIS A 469 -11.45 -0.45 -21.15
C HIS A 469 -10.03 -1.00 -21.30
N LEU A 470 -9.86 -2.33 -21.32
CA LEU A 470 -8.55 -2.96 -21.53
C LEU A 470 -7.95 -2.63 -22.90
N CYS A 471 -8.78 -2.55 -23.95
CA CYS A 471 -8.33 -2.15 -25.29
C CYS A 471 -7.83 -0.70 -25.33
N LEU A 472 -8.52 0.22 -24.65
CA LEU A 472 -8.06 1.60 -24.53
C LEU A 472 -6.75 1.68 -23.74
N GLU A 473 -6.63 0.99 -22.61
CA GLU A 473 -5.38 0.93 -21.84
C GLU A 473 -4.21 0.46 -22.72
N GLN A 474 -4.40 -0.63 -23.47
CA GLN A 474 -3.36 -1.16 -24.36
C GLN A 474 -2.91 -0.16 -25.43
N LYS A 475 -3.85 0.60 -26.02
CA LYS A 475 -3.53 1.63 -27.01
C LYS A 475 -2.77 2.80 -26.40
N VAL A 476 -3.17 3.26 -25.21
CA VAL A 476 -2.41 4.30 -24.49
C VAL A 476 -0.98 3.82 -24.24
N PHE A 477 -0.80 2.57 -23.81
CA PHE A 477 0.56 2.03 -23.64
C PHE A 477 1.35 1.97 -24.94
N GLN A 478 0.72 1.63 -26.07
CA GLN A 478 1.39 1.63 -27.38
C GLN A 478 1.87 3.03 -27.78
N GLU A 479 1.04 4.06 -27.61
CA GLU A 479 1.42 5.44 -27.92
C GLU A 479 2.53 5.96 -26.98
N LEU A 480 2.61 5.45 -25.75
CA LEU A 480 3.68 5.78 -24.81
C LEU A 480 4.99 5.01 -25.07
N LEU A 481 4.99 3.98 -25.93
CA LEU A 481 6.19 3.22 -26.29
C LEU A 481 6.99 3.95 -27.38
N GLY A 482 8.07 4.64 -26.98
CA GLY A 482 9.00 5.33 -27.90
C GLY A 482 9.19 6.82 -27.61
N GLU A 483 8.42 7.37 -26.66
CA GLU A 483 8.46 8.76 -26.22
C GLU A 483 9.54 9.04 -25.16
N SER A 484 9.74 10.33 -24.84
CA SER A 484 10.66 10.80 -23.79
C SER A 484 10.47 10.10 -22.44
N PRO A 485 11.53 9.94 -21.62
CA PRO A 485 11.43 9.18 -20.37
C PRO A 485 10.46 9.86 -19.38
N LEU A 486 9.36 9.17 -19.07
CA LEU A 486 8.42 9.60 -18.04
C LEU A 486 9.06 9.49 -16.65
N PHE A 487 8.76 10.47 -15.79
CA PHE A 487 9.30 10.62 -14.44
C PHE A 487 10.85 10.60 -14.40
N PRO A 488 11.52 11.57 -15.06
CA PRO A 488 12.98 11.57 -15.21
C PRO A 488 13.73 11.58 -13.86
N THR A 489 13.11 12.16 -12.82
CA THR A 489 13.65 12.25 -11.46
C THR A 489 13.63 10.93 -10.69
N LEU A 490 12.95 9.89 -11.19
CA LEU A 490 12.83 8.59 -10.54
C LEU A 490 13.48 7.43 -11.32
N THR A 491 14.30 7.72 -12.34
CA THR A 491 14.84 6.71 -13.28
C THR A 491 15.42 5.46 -12.62
N LYS A 492 16.19 5.55 -11.52
CA LYS A 492 16.67 4.34 -10.82
C LYS A 492 15.59 3.65 -10.00
N HIS A 493 14.76 4.43 -9.29
CA HIS A 493 13.72 3.95 -8.38
C HIS A 493 12.55 3.25 -9.10
N LEU A 494 12.16 3.75 -10.27
CA LEU A 494 11.05 3.23 -11.06
C LEU A 494 11.27 1.79 -11.53
N PHE A 495 12.52 1.37 -11.67
CA PHE A 495 12.90 0.01 -12.05
C PHE A 495 13.29 -0.86 -10.84
N GLU A 496 13.16 -0.36 -9.60
CA GLU A 496 13.34 -1.16 -8.39
C GLU A 496 12.12 -2.06 -8.17
N GLY A 497 12.27 -3.36 -8.40
CA GLY A 497 11.25 -4.39 -8.19
C GLY A 497 11.85 -5.77 -8.43
N GLU A 498 11.35 -6.80 -7.73
CA GLU A 498 11.91 -8.18 -7.79
C GLU A 498 11.76 -8.85 -9.17
N LEU A 499 10.95 -8.29 -10.07
CA LEU A 499 10.88 -8.66 -11.49
C LEU A 499 10.77 -7.42 -12.38
N SER A 500 11.50 -7.45 -13.50
CA SER A 500 11.55 -6.42 -14.55
C SER A 500 10.20 -6.06 -15.20
N ILE A 501 9.12 -6.79 -14.90
CA ILE A 501 7.80 -6.67 -15.54
C ILE A 501 6.80 -5.84 -14.70
N ASN A 502 6.86 -5.91 -13.36
CA ASN A 502 5.99 -5.17 -12.43
C ASN A 502 6.82 -4.23 -11.57
N ASN A 503 7.48 -3.28 -12.23
CA ASN A 503 8.25 -2.26 -11.56
C ASN A 503 7.36 -1.04 -11.26
N HIS A 504 7.84 -0.14 -10.40
CA HIS A 504 7.08 1.06 -10.01
C HIS A 504 6.67 1.92 -11.22
N TYR A 505 7.43 1.87 -12.32
CA TYR A 505 7.06 2.51 -13.59
C TYR A 505 5.75 1.96 -14.16
N THR A 506 5.68 0.65 -14.40
CA THR A 506 4.55 0.03 -15.11
C THR A 506 3.26 0.16 -14.29
N VAL A 507 3.36 0.01 -12.97
CA VAL A 507 2.23 0.23 -12.05
C VAL A 507 1.74 1.67 -12.10
N LEU A 508 2.65 2.65 -11.98
CA LEU A 508 2.27 4.06 -11.91
C LEU A 508 1.61 4.53 -13.20
N VAL A 509 2.17 4.21 -14.37
CA VAL A 509 1.59 4.58 -15.67
C VAL A 509 0.22 3.92 -15.83
N LYS A 510 0.08 2.64 -15.47
CA LYS A 510 -1.19 1.92 -15.56
C LYS A 510 -2.28 2.54 -14.69
N GLU A 511 -1.96 2.87 -13.45
CA GLU A 511 -2.92 3.45 -12.52
C GLU A 511 -3.36 4.87 -12.94
N ILE A 512 -2.44 5.68 -13.49
CA ILE A 512 -2.78 7.00 -14.07
C ILE A 512 -3.73 6.85 -15.25
N THR A 513 -3.40 6.02 -16.23
CA THR A 513 -4.23 5.77 -17.41
C THR A 513 -5.62 5.27 -17.00
N ARG A 514 -5.67 4.26 -16.12
CA ARG A 514 -6.93 3.67 -15.65
C ARG A 514 -7.80 4.68 -14.90
N CYS A 515 -7.19 5.47 -14.01
CA CYS A 515 -7.89 6.51 -13.27
C CYS A 515 -8.48 7.55 -14.23
N TYR A 516 -7.69 8.07 -15.16
CA TYR A 516 -8.13 9.08 -16.12
C TYR A 516 -9.29 8.57 -17.00
N LEU A 517 -9.16 7.37 -17.57
CA LEU A 517 -10.21 6.79 -18.42
C LEU A 517 -11.51 6.61 -17.64
N ASN A 518 -11.46 6.17 -16.38
CA ASN A 518 -12.65 6.03 -15.53
C ASN A 518 -13.36 7.37 -15.25
N VAL A 519 -12.59 8.44 -15.05
CA VAL A 519 -13.15 9.79 -14.81
C VAL A 519 -13.92 10.29 -16.03
N ARG A 520 -13.32 10.11 -17.21
CA ARG A 520 -13.90 10.56 -18.47
C ARG A 520 -15.14 9.74 -18.85
N THR A 521 -15.13 8.43 -18.63
CA THR A 521 -16.28 7.56 -18.94
C THR A 521 -17.46 7.78 -17.98
N HIS A 522 -17.21 7.96 -16.68
CA HIS A 522 -18.28 8.29 -15.72
C HIS A 522 -18.89 9.69 -15.95
N SER A 523 -18.07 10.68 -16.30
CA SER A 523 -18.57 12.04 -16.60
C SER A 523 -19.44 12.07 -17.87
N ALA A 524 -19.10 11.26 -18.88
CA ALA A 524 -19.90 11.11 -20.10
C ALA A 524 -21.29 10.48 -19.85
N GLN A 525 -21.39 9.53 -18.92
CA GLN A 525 -22.65 8.89 -18.53
C GLN A 525 -23.57 9.82 -17.73
N HIS A 526 -23.02 10.71 -16.92
CA HIS A 526 -23.82 11.66 -16.13
C HIS A 526 -24.38 12.82 -16.99
N LEU A 527 -23.65 13.24 -18.02
CA LEU A 527 -24.10 14.25 -19.00
C LEU A 527 -25.16 13.72 -19.96
N SER A 528 -25.06 12.44 -20.37
CA SER A 528 -26.06 11.81 -21.25
C SER A 528 -27.43 11.59 -20.57
N LEU A 529 -27.46 11.53 -19.23
CA LEU A 529 -28.69 11.47 -18.44
C LEU A 529 -29.38 12.83 -18.26
N LYS A 530 -28.64 13.95 -18.28
CA LYS A 530 -29.20 15.31 -18.10
C LYS A 530 -29.77 15.91 -19.39
N TYR A 531 -29.33 15.44 -20.57
CA TYR A 531 -29.89 15.85 -21.85
C TYR A 531 -30.44 14.63 -22.61
N PRO A 532 -31.71 14.26 -22.41
CA PRO A 532 -32.36 13.37 -23.37
C PRO A 532 -32.45 14.15 -24.68
N CYS A 533 -31.62 13.76 -25.65
CA CYS A 533 -31.66 14.31 -27.00
C CYS A 533 -33.04 14.02 -27.59
N GLY A 534 -33.93 15.01 -27.52
CA GLY A 534 -35.28 14.96 -28.06
C GLY A 534 -35.20 14.73 -29.55
N ARG A 535 -35.62 13.55 -30.01
CA ARG A 535 -35.81 13.28 -31.44
C ARG A 535 -36.88 14.25 -31.96
N HIS A 536 -36.47 15.38 -32.54
CA HIS A 536 -37.34 16.14 -33.44
C HIS A 536 -37.60 15.28 -34.68
N ARG A 537 -38.72 14.54 -34.66
CA ARG A 537 -39.31 13.94 -35.85
C ARG A 537 -39.76 15.08 -36.77
N LEU A 538 -38.98 15.36 -37.80
CA LEU A 538 -39.48 16.02 -39.02
C LEU A 538 -40.67 15.20 -39.54
N LYS A 539 -41.89 15.66 -39.26
CA LYS A 539 -43.12 15.15 -39.87
C LYS A 539 -43.07 15.50 -41.37
N ARG A 540 -42.89 14.50 -42.24
CA ARG A 540 -43.29 14.58 -43.65
C ARG A 540 -44.80 14.78 -43.71
N LEU A 541 -45.24 16.02 -43.89
CA LEU A 541 -46.61 16.34 -44.32
C LEU A 541 -46.72 16.05 -45.83
N LYS A 542 -47.43 14.98 -46.18
CA LYS A 542 -47.92 14.74 -47.54
C LYS A 542 -49.04 15.75 -47.82
N GLY A 543 -48.76 16.76 -48.63
CA GLY A 543 -49.79 17.62 -49.21
C GLY A 543 -50.56 16.86 -50.29
N ARG A 544 -51.84 16.54 -50.03
CA ARG A 544 -52.84 16.37 -51.09
C ARG A 544 -53.47 17.74 -51.32
N HIS A 545 -53.26 18.29 -52.50
CA HIS A 545 -54.01 19.43 -53.01
C HIS A 545 -55.46 18.99 -53.26
N LEU A 546 -56.39 19.66 -52.59
CA LEU A 546 -57.78 19.81 -53.02
C LEU A 546 -58.03 21.33 -53.09
N PHE A 547 -58.29 21.82 -54.30
CA PHE A 547 -58.73 23.18 -54.55
C PHE A 547 -60.13 23.42 -53.93
N PRO A 548 -60.38 24.66 -53.48
CA PRO A 548 -61.61 25.32 -53.90
C PRO A 548 -61.36 26.73 -54.47
N SER A 549 -61.94 26.94 -55.66
CA SER A 549 -62.57 28.14 -56.21
C SER A 549 -62.14 29.55 -55.76
N LEU A 550 -61.77 30.35 -56.79
CA LEU A 550 -61.84 31.80 -56.80
C LEU A 550 -63.21 32.34 -56.35
N GLY A 551 -63.18 33.44 -55.58
CA GLY A 551 -64.35 34.24 -55.22
C GLY A 551 -63.94 35.61 -54.67
N SER A 552 -63.69 36.54 -55.59
CA SER A 552 -64.06 37.98 -55.58
C SER A 552 -63.83 38.88 -54.34
N CYS A 553 -63.20 40.02 -54.66
CA CYS A 553 -63.51 41.41 -54.26
C CYS A 553 -62.86 42.05 -53.00
N GLN A 554 -61.88 42.91 -53.31
CA GLN A 554 -61.78 44.36 -53.02
C GLN A 554 -62.16 44.92 -51.63
N SER A 555 -61.21 45.73 -51.12
CA SER A 555 -61.38 46.96 -50.31
C SER A 555 -62.07 46.81 -48.94
N HIS A 556 -61.52 47.33 -47.84
CA HIS A 556 -60.90 48.63 -47.61
C HIS A 556 -59.91 48.57 -46.45
#